data_AF-A0AA87K370-F1
#
_entry.id   AF-A0AA87K370-F1
#
_cell.length_a   1.000
_cell.length_b   1.000
_cell.length_c   1.000
_cell.angle_alpha   90.00
_cell.angle_beta   90.00
_cell.angle_gamma   90.00
#
_symmetry.space_group_name_H-M   'P 1'
#
loop_
_entity.id
_entity.type
_entity.pdbx_description
1 polymer ?
#
loop_
_entity_poly.entity_id
_entity_poly.type
_entity_poly.pdbx_seq_one_letter_code
_entity_poly.pdbx_strand_id
1 'polypeptide(L)' 'MKKINKAIMVEITCTILFILYGMATILSDIGVIPFSEPIPLTIVICIYLGILGNIETNRLNSENDHSK' A
#
# COMPACT_ATOMS: atom_id res chain seq x y z
N MET A 1 -21.78 5.08 -9.60
CA MET A 1 -21.29 4.95 -8.21
C MET A 1 -20.61 3.58 -8.00
N LYS A 2 -19.46 3.27 -8.64
CA LYS A 2 -18.83 1.92 -8.47
C LYS A 2 -17.28 1.81 -8.55
N LYS A 3 -16.52 2.79 -9.06
CA LYS A 3 -15.05 2.66 -9.19
C LYS A 3 -14.25 3.30 -8.05
N ILE A 4 -14.64 4.49 -7.60
CA ILE A 4 -13.92 5.26 -6.56
C ILE A 4 -13.84 4.49 -5.22
N ASN A 5 -14.91 3.79 -4.83
CA ASN A 5 -14.89 2.98 -3.59
C ASN A 5 -13.88 1.84 -3.60
N LYS A 6 -13.58 1.24 -4.76
CA LYS A 6 -12.67 0.09 -4.83
C LYS A 6 -11.20 0.54 -4.72
N ALA A 7 -10.85 1.66 -5.38
CA ALA A 7 -9.53 2.23 -5.31
C ALA A 7 -9.16 2.67 -3.87
N ILE A 8 -10.06 3.41 -3.22
CA ILE A 8 -9.88 3.85 -1.83
C ILE A 8 -9.76 2.65 -0.88
N MET A 9 -10.58 1.61 -1.08
CA MET A 9 -10.50 0.40 -0.26
C MET A 9 -9.15 -0.32 -0.41
N VAL A 10 -8.59 -0.39 -1.61
CA VAL A 10 -7.27 -0.99 -1.86
C VAL A 10 -6.18 -0.16 -1.18
N GLU A 11 -6.23 1.16 -1.29
CA GLU A 11 -5.27 2.08 -0.66
C GLU A 11 -5.26 1.95 0.87
N ILE A 12 -6.43 1.93 1.49
CA ILE A 12 -6.57 1.72 2.93
C ILE A 12 -6.01 0.34 3.33
N THR A 13 -6.35 -0.71 2.59
CA THR A 13 -5.89 -2.08 2.88
C THR A 13 -4.36 -2.18 2.78
N CYS A 14 -3.76 -1.62 1.74
CA CYS A 14 -2.31 -1.58 1.56
C CYS A 14 -1.62 -0.80 2.69
N THR A 15 -2.20 0.33 3.12
CA THR A 15 -1.66 1.15 4.21
C THR A 15 -1.68 0.39 5.54
N ILE A 16 -2.77 -0.30 5.84
CA ILE A 16 -2.88 -1.12 7.06
C ILE A 16 -1.83 -2.24 7.06
N LEU A 17 -1.69 -2.97 5.94
CA LEU A 17 -0.70 -4.04 5.83
C LEU A 17 0.73 -3.52 5.97
N PHE A 18 1.03 -2.33 5.45
CA PHE A 18 2.34 -1.69 5.60
C PHE A 18 2.67 -1.37 7.06
N ILE A 19 1.71 -0.77 7.79
CA ILE A 19 1.89 -0.46 9.22
C ILE A 19 2.09 -1.74 10.03
N LEU A 20 1.25 -2.77 9.79
CA LEU A 20 1.38 -4.06 10.47
C LEU A 20 2.73 -4.72 10.20
N TYR A 21 3.23 -4.64 8.97
CA TYR A 21 4.54 -5.14 8.60
C TYR A 21 5.67 -4.44 9.35
N GLY A 22 5.63 -3.10 9.42
CA GLY A 22 6.62 -2.31 10.17
C GLY A 22 6.61 -2.66 11.67
N MET A 23 5.41 -2.77 12.26
CA MET A 23 5.27 -3.16 13.67
C MET A 23 5.80 -4.58 13.93
N ALA A 24 5.47 -5.54 13.06
CA ALA A 24 5.95 -6.92 13.17
C ALA A 24 7.48 -7.00 13.06
N THR A 25 8.08 -6.21 12.17
CA THR A 25 9.54 -6.13 12.01
C THR A 25 10.19 -5.60 13.28
N ILE A 26 9.70 -4.48 13.83
CA ILE A 26 10.23 -3.89 15.07
C ILE A 26 10.09 -4.87 16.23
N LEU A 27 8.91 -5.49 16.38
CA LEU A 27 8.64 -6.47 17.45
C LEU A 27 9.53 -7.72 17.33
N SER A 28 9.89 -8.12 16.12
CA SER A 28 10.83 -9.20 15.90
C SER A 28 12.27 -8.81 16.24
N ASP A 29 12.69 -7.62 15.87
CA ASP A 29 14.04 -7.12 16.16
C ASP A 29 14.29 -7.02 17.67
N ILE A 30 13.27 -6.67 18.46
CA ILE A 30 13.34 -6.66 19.92
C ILE A 30 13.06 -8.03 20.57
N GLY A 31 12.90 -9.09 19.76
CA GLY A 31 12.75 -10.47 20.23
C GLY A 31 11.39 -10.80 20.86
N VAL A 32 10.35 -10.00 20.61
CA VAL A 32 9.00 -10.21 21.16
C VAL A 32 8.21 -11.25 20.37
N ILE A 33 8.38 -11.29 19.04
CA ILE A 33 7.74 -12.30 18.18
C ILE A 33 8.76 -12.91 17.21
N PRO A 34 8.64 -14.20 16.85
CA PRO A 34 9.43 -14.75 15.75
C PRO A 34 8.88 -14.23 14.41
N PHE A 35 9.64 -13.38 13.73
CA PHE A 35 9.36 -12.95 12.35
C PHE A 35 10.54 -13.36 11.47
N SER A 36 10.34 -14.43 10.70
CA SER A 36 11.39 -14.98 9.83
C SER A 36 11.66 -14.04 8.66
N GLU A 37 12.94 -13.70 8.44
CA GLU A 37 13.48 -13.00 7.27
C GLU A 37 12.51 -11.96 6.67
N PRO A 38 12.38 -10.79 7.31
CA PRO A 38 11.58 -9.72 6.74
C PRO A 38 12.09 -9.38 5.34
N ILE A 39 11.20 -9.40 4.34
CA ILE A 39 11.44 -8.72 3.06
C ILE A 39 11.97 -7.32 3.40
N PRO A 40 13.12 -6.88 2.84
CA PRO A 40 13.67 -5.57 3.16
C PRO A 40 12.57 -4.50 3.09
N LEU A 41 12.41 -3.72 4.17
CA LEU A 41 11.33 -2.72 4.29
C LEU A 41 11.28 -1.81 3.05
N THR A 42 12.45 -1.51 2.47
CA THR A 42 12.60 -0.78 1.21
C THR A 42 11.82 -1.39 0.04
N ILE A 43 11.84 -2.71 -0.13
CA ILE A 43 11.10 -3.41 -1.19
C ILE A 43 9.60 -3.28 -0.95
N VAL A 44 9.15 -3.41 0.30
CA VAL A 44 7.74 -3.25 0.68
C VAL A 44 7.26 -1.81 0.41
N ILE A 45 8.08 -0.80 0.75
CA ILE A 45 7.81 0.61 0.44
C ILE A 45 7.72 0.83 -1.07
N CYS A 46 8.64 0.28 -1.86
CA CYS A 46 8.63 0.42 -3.32
C CYS A 46 7.35 -0.16 -3.94
N ILE A 47 6.90 -1.33 -3.48
CA ILE A 47 5.65 -1.94 -3.94
C ILE A 47 4.45 -1.07 -3.55
N TYR A 48 4.40 -0.58 -2.31
CA TYR A 48 3.33 0.27 -1.82
C TYR A 48 3.20 1.57 -2.64
N LEU A 49 4.32 2.28 -2.86
CA LEU A 49 4.35 3.51 -3.65
C LEU A 49 4.00 3.24 -5.12
N GLY A 50 4.42 2.12 -5.69
CA GLY A 50 4.06 1.72 -7.05
C GLY A 50 2.56 1.49 -7.22
N ILE A 51 1.91 0.82 -6.26
CA ILE A 51 0.46 0.61 -6.26
C ILE A 51 -0.27 1.95 -6.11
N LEU A 52 0.16 2.81 -5.17
CA LEU A 52 -0.45 4.12 -4.93
C LEU A 52 -0.35 5.02 -6.17
N GLY A 53 0.83 5.11 -6.79
CA GLY A 53 1.04 5.90 -8.00
C GLY A 53 0.22 5.41 -9.19
N ASN A 54 0.04 4.09 -9.32
CA ASN A 54 -0.82 3.52 -10.37
C ASN A 54 -2.31 3.84 -10.12
N ILE A 55 -2.78 3.79 -8.87
CA ILE A 55 -4.16 4.19 -8.53
C ILE A 55 -4.39 5.66 -8.87
N GLU A 56 -3.46 6.54 -8.50
CA GLU A 56 -3.57 7.98 -8.75
C GLU A 56 -3.50 8.32 -10.24
N THR A 57 -2.63 7.67 -11.00
CA THR A 57 -2.54 7.84 -12.47
C THR A 57 -3.85 7.41 -13.15
N ASN A 58 -4.46 6.31 -12.71
CA ASN A 58 -5.76 5.86 -13.24
C ASN A 58 -6.90 6.82 -12.87
N ARG A 59 -6.84 7.46 -11.70
CA ARG A 59 -7.80 8.48 -11.28
C ARG A 59 -7.71 9.71 -12.19
N LEU A 60 -6.51 10.25 -12.40
CA LEU A 60 -6.26 11.41 -13.25
C LEU A 60 -6.67 11.17 -14.72
N ASN A 61 -6.37 9.99 -15.28
CA ASN A 61 -6.79 9.64 -16.63
C ASN A 61 -8.33 9.55 -16.76
N SER A 62 -9.01 8.99 -15.74
CA SER A 62 -10.47 8.93 -15.73
C SER A 62 -11.15 10.30 -15.62
N GLU A 63 -10.51 11.28 -14.97
CA GLU A 63 -11.02 12.66 -14.87
C GLU A 63 -10.85 13.41 -16.20
N ASN A 64 -9.71 13.24 -16.87
CA ASN A 64 -9.43 13.86 -18.17
C ASN A 64 -10.34 13.35 -19.30
N ASP A 65 -10.70 12.06 -19.30
CA ASP A 65 -11.62 11.48 -20.30
C ASP A 65 -13.07 11.97 -20.15
N HIS A 66 -13.47 12.41 -18.94
CA HIS A 66 -14.82 12.91 -18.68
C HIS A 66 -15.00 14.41 -19.02
N SER A 67 -13.91 15.13 -19.30
CA SER A 67 -13.90 16.57 -19.59
C SER A 67 -13.83 16.90 -21.09
N LYS A 68 -13.88 15.90 -21.98
CA LYS A 68 -14.02 16.04 -23.43
C LYS A 68 -15.45 15.73 -23.88
#